data_AF-A0AAD4DVW7-F1
#
_entry.id   AF-A0AAD4DVW7-F1
#
_cell.length_a   1.000
_cell.length_b   1.000
_cell.length_c   1.000
_cell.angle_alpha   90.00
_cell.angle_beta   90.00
_cell.angle_gamma   90.00
#
_symmetry.space_group_name_H-M   'P 1'
#
loop_
_entity.id
_entity.type
_entity.pdbx_description
1 polymer ?
#
loop_
_entity_poly.entity_id
_entity_poly.type
_entity_poly.pdbx_seq_one_letter_code
_entity_poly.pdbx_strand_id
1 'polypeptide(L)'
;VHSYGDWSIASELWIDALSFIMPWKELELRDYNRYLTGIFTDIHYSVHSYIINFDQACQLKVKGKKYLHFNDFHEFKQLETSHLSSLGMVVFTELQCPSGLPSSSDKGSGKSLNAGQKLAHTDSSSQREPCHNWN
;
A
#
# COMPACT_ATOMS: atom_id res chain seq x y z
N VAL A 1 -7.25 8.75 0.02
CA VAL A 1 -7.60 8.06 1.27
C VAL A 1 -6.31 7.69 1.97
N HIS A 2 -6.05 8.20 3.17
CA HIS A 2 -4.75 8.06 3.84
C HIS A 2 -4.83 7.36 5.20
N SER A 3 -5.98 7.40 5.87
CA SER A 3 -6.23 6.72 7.14
C SER A 3 -7.45 5.81 7.07
N TYR A 4 -7.61 4.94 8.08
CA TYR A 4 -8.82 4.13 8.25
C TYR A 4 -10.09 4.99 8.38
N GLY A 5 -10.02 6.12 9.11
CA GLY A 5 -11.15 7.04 9.24
C GLY A 5 -11.56 7.64 7.90
N ASP A 6 -10.59 8.12 7.12
CA ASP A 6 -10.86 8.63 5.77
C ASP A 6 -11.42 7.54 4.85
N TRP A 7 -10.90 6.32 4.98
CA TRP A 7 -11.33 5.17 4.19
C TRP A 7 -12.77 4.79 4.53
N SER A 8 -13.12 4.73 5.82
CA SER A 8 -14.47 4.39 6.26
C SER A 8 -15.49 5.39 5.72
N ILE A 9 -15.22 6.70 5.84
CA ILE A 9 -16.12 7.74 5.32
C ILE A 9 -16.23 7.64 3.79
N ALA A 10 -15.10 7.50 3.09
CA ALA A 10 -15.10 7.40 1.64
C ALA A 10 -15.81 6.13 1.13
N SER A 11 -15.63 4.99 1.81
CA SER A 11 -16.27 3.72 1.50
C SER A 11 -17.79 3.83 1.65
N GLU A 12 -18.27 4.40 2.76
CA GLU A 12 -19.71 4.62 2.98
C GLU A 12 -20.32 5.51 1.88
N LEU A 13 -19.70 6.65 1.56
CA LEU A 13 -20.15 7.51 0.47
C LEU A 13 -20.16 6.81 -0.89
N TRP A 14 -19.16 5.96 -1.13
CA TRP A 14 -19.07 5.17 -2.36
C TRP A 14 -20.17 4.12 -2.44
N ILE A 15 -20.47 3.43 -1.34
CA ILE A 15 -21.56 2.45 -1.25
C ILE A 15 -22.91 3.13 -1.47
N ASP A 16 -23.17 4.27 -0.82
CA ASP A 16 -24.42 5.02 -0.97
C ASP A 16 -24.62 5.47 -2.43
N ALA A 17 -23.55 6.00 -3.06
CA ALA A 17 -23.59 6.41 -4.46
C ALA A 17 -23.84 5.23 -5.41
N LEU A 18 -23.16 4.09 -5.19
CA LEU A 18 -23.38 2.91 -6.02
C LEU A 18 -24.72 2.25 -5.78
N SER A 19 -25.22 2.24 -4.56
CA SER A 19 -26.54 1.68 -4.22
C SER A 19 -27.66 2.54 -4.80
N PHE A 20 -27.45 3.86 -4.90
CA PHE A 20 -28.36 4.75 -5.62
C PHE A 20 -28.46 4.41 -7.12
N ILE A 21 -27.34 4.10 -7.77
CA ILE A 21 -27.30 3.76 -9.21
C ILE A 21 -27.71 2.29 -9.45
N MET A 22 -27.33 1.39 -8.55
CA MET A 22 -27.50 -0.06 -8.65
C MET A 22 -28.05 -0.63 -7.33
N PRO A 23 -29.35 -0.46 -7.04
CA PRO A 23 -29.94 -0.89 -5.77
C PRO A 23 -29.79 -2.39 -5.49
N TRP A 24 -29.81 -3.23 -6.52
CA TRP A 24 -29.63 -4.68 -6.38
C TRP A 24 -28.21 -5.09 -5.94
N LYS A 25 -27.23 -4.18 -5.96
CA LYS A 25 -25.86 -4.40 -5.49
C LYS A 25 -25.63 -3.98 -4.04
N GLU A 26 -26.61 -3.36 -3.38
CA GLU A 26 -26.44 -2.81 -2.03
C GLU A 26 -25.94 -3.87 -1.04
N LEU A 27 -26.59 -5.04 -0.98
CA LEU A 27 -26.19 -6.12 -0.07
C LEU A 27 -24.74 -6.56 -0.30
N GLU A 28 -24.37 -6.73 -1.57
CA GLU A 28 -23.02 -7.13 -1.98
C GLU A 28 -21.96 -6.10 -1.55
N LEU A 29 -22.26 -4.81 -1.72
CA LEU A 29 -21.37 -3.72 -1.34
C LEU A 29 -21.24 -3.59 0.19
N ARG A 30 -22.33 -3.80 0.93
CA ARG A 30 -22.34 -3.78 2.40
C ARG A 30 -21.56 -4.97 2.97
N ASP A 31 -21.71 -6.15 2.40
CA ASP A 31 -20.93 -7.33 2.78
C ASP A 31 -19.43 -7.12 2.53
N TYR A 32 -19.07 -6.53 1.39
CA TYR A 32 -17.69 -6.16 1.08
C TYR A 32 -17.10 -5.12 2.05
N ASN A 33 -17.87 -4.10 2.40
CA ASN A 33 -17.44 -3.11 3.38
C ASN A 33 -17.18 -3.76 4.75
N ARG A 34 -18.09 -4.63 5.20
CA ARG A 34 -17.93 -5.39 6.45
C ARG A 34 -16.68 -6.27 6.43
N TYR A 35 -16.42 -6.92 5.30
CA TYR A 35 -15.22 -7.73 5.10
C TYR A 35 -13.94 -6.89 5.28
N LEU A 36 -13.83 -5.73 4.63
CA LEU A 36 -12.68 -4.84 4.77
C LEU A 36 -12.57 -4.24 6.17
N THR A 37 -13.68 -3.83 6.78
CA THR A 37 -13.69 -3.36 8.18
C THR A 37 -13.13 -4.42 9.12
N GLY A 38 -13.48 -5.70 8.94
CA GLY A 38 -12.91 -6.81 9.72
C GLY A 38 -11.38 -6.89 9.59
N ILE A 39 -10.85 -6.72 8.38
CA ILE A 39 -9.40 -6.69 8.16
C ILE A 39 -8.75 -5.50 8.86
N PHE A 40 -9.38 -4.31 8.83
CA PHE A 40 -8.89 -3.14 9.56
C PHE A 40 -8.90 -3.31 11.08
N THR A 41 -9.86 -4.05 11.64
CA THR A 41 -9.94 -4.31 13.08
C THR A 41 -8.92 -5.36 13.53
N ASP A 42 -8.61 -6.34 12.69
CA ASP A 42 -7.70 -7.44 13.02
C ASP A 42 -6.22 -7.03 12.87
N ILE A 43 -5.95 -6.00 12.08
CA ILE A 43 -4.61 -5.56 11.72
C ILE A 43 -4.25 -4.23 12.43
N HIS A 44 -3.00 -4.16 12.91
CA HIS A 44 -2.48 -2.97 13.58
C HIS A 44 -2.46 -1.72 12.67
N TYR A 45 -2.73 -0.55 13.25
CA TYR A 45 -2.89 0.70 12.50
C TYR A 45 -1.65 1.11 11.69
N SER A 46 -0.45 0.70 12.10
CA SER A 46 0.81 1.03 11.43
C SER A 46 0.88 0.53 9.98
N VAL A 47 0.05 -0.46 9.63
CA VAL A 47 0.05 -1.13 8.33
C VAL A 47 -1.30 -1.01 7.61
N HIS A 48 -2.20 -0.13 8.07
CA HIS A 48 -3.49 0.15 7.42
C HIS A 48 -3.37 0.66 5.97
N SER A 49 -2.23 1.27 5.61
CA SER A 49 -1.94 1.67 4.23
C SER A 49 -1.95 0.50 3.25
N TYR A 50 -1.55 -0.70 3.68
CA TYR A 50 -1.58 -1.91 2.84
C TYR A 50 -3.01 -2.41 2.61
N ILE A 51 -3.90 -2.24 3.58
CA ILE A 51 -5.33 -2.57 3.45
C ILE A 51 -6.00 -1.64 2.45
N ILE A 52 -5.67 -0.34 2.49
CA ILE A 52 -6.16 0.63 1.49
C ILE A 52 -5.69 0.24 0.08
N ASN A 53 -4.41 -0.15 -0.07
CA ASN A 53 -3.89 -0.62 -1.37
C ASN A 53 -4.58 -1.91 -1.82
N PHE A 54 -4.88 -2.82 -0.90
CA PHE A 54 -5.63 -4.05 -1.16
C PHE A 54 -7.06 -3.76 -1.65
N ASP A 55 -7.79 -2.84 -1.00
CA ASP A 55 -9.13 -2.39 -1.44
C ASP A 55 -9.09 -1.83 -2.86
N GLN A 56 -8.13 -0.95 -3.16
CA GLN A 56 -7.94 -0.42 -4.51
C GLN A 56 -7.72 -1.54 -5.54
N ALA A 57 -6.89 -2.53 -5.21
CA ALA A 57 -6.64 -3.68 -6.08
C ALA A 57 -7.90 -4.54 -6.28
N CYS A 58 -8.72 -4.73 -5.24
CA CYS A 58 -10.00 -5.44 -5.34
C CYS A 58 -10.97 -4.70 -6.26
N GLN A 59 -11.13 -3.39 -6.09
CA GLN A 59 -12.00 -2.58 -6.95
C GLN A 59 -11.53 -2.61 -8.42
N LEU A 60 -10.22 -2.54 -8.67
CA LEU A 60 -9.67 -2.68 -10.03
C LEU A 60 -9.96 -4.06 -10.63
N LYS A 61 -9.83 -5.12 -9.83
CA LYS A 61 -10.12 -6.49 -10.26
C LYS A 61 -11.60 -6.66 -10.64
N VAL A 62 -12.51 -6.12 -9.83
CA VAL A 62 -13.95 -6.16 -10.11
C VAL A 62 -14.28 -5.35 -11.36
N LYS A 63 -13.73 -4.14 -11.52
CA LYS A 63 -13.90 -3.34 -12.74
C LYS A 63 -13.40 -4.04 -14.00
N GLY A 64 -12.35 -4.85 -13.90
CA GLY A 64 -11.77 -5.60 -15.01
C GLY A 64 -12.49 -6.91 -15.37
N LYS A 65 -13.37 -7.44 -14.51
CA LYS A 65 -14.05 -8.73 -14.72
C LYS A 65 -15.57 -8.55 -14.69
N LYS A 66 -16.23 -8.81 -15.84
CA LYS A 66 -17.69 -8.65 -16.02
C LYS A 66 -18.55 -9.48 -15.04
N TYR A 67 -18.03 -10.62 -14.58
CA TYR A 67 -18.78 -11.58 -13.76
C TYR A 67 -18.27 -11.70 -12.33
N LEU A 68 -17.37 -10.83 -11.89
CA LEU A 68 -16.86 -10.85 -10.53
C LEU A 68 -17.71 -9.95 -9.64
N HIS A 69 -18.14 -10.47 -8.50
CA HIS A 69 -18.88 -9.71 -7.49
C HIS A 69 -18.01 -9.37 -6.29
N PHE A 70 -18.35 -8.30 -5.58
CA PHE A 70 -17.65 -7.88 -4.36
C PHE A 70 -17.85 -8.85 -3.18
N ASN A 71 -18.85 -9.74 -3.23
CA ASN A 71 -19.06 -10.80 -2.25
C ASN A 71 -18.29 -12.10 -2.57
N ASP A 72 -17.57 -12.17 -3.70
CA ASP A 72 -16.77 -13.34 -4.08
C ASP A 72 -15.41 -13.32 -3.36
N PHE A 73 -15.41 -13.35 -2.02
CA PHE A 73 -14.19 -13.17 -1.22
C PHE A 73 -13.07 -14.15 -1.53
N HIS A 74 -13.42 -15.35 -1.99
CA HIS A 74 -12.43 -16.35 -2.43
C HIS A 74 -11.56 -15.83 -3.58
N GLU A 75 -12.12 -15.04 -4.50
CA GLU A 75 -11.36 -14.44 -5.61
C GLU A 75 -10.38 -13.37 -5.13
N PHE A 76 -10.55 -12.84 -3.92
CA PHE A 76 -9.64 -11.86 -3.33
C PHE A 76 -8.54 -12.50 -2.50
N LYS A 77 -8.58 -13.80 -2.17
CA LYS A 77 -7.57 -14.47 -1.34
C LYS A 77 -6.14 -14.35 -1.88
N GLN A 78 -5.98 -14.43 -3.21
CA GLN A 78 -4.67 -14.22 -3.83
C GLN A 78 -4.18 -12.78 -3.68
N LEU A 79 -5.08 -11.79 -3.79
CA LEU A 79 -4.74 -10.38 -3.58
C LEU A 79 -4.44 -10.11 -2.11
N GLU A 80 -5.23 -10.68 -1.21
CA GLU A 80 -5.06 -10.60 0.24
C GLU A 80 -3.69 -11.14 0.63
N THR A 81 -3.30 -12.30 0.11
CA THR A 81 -1.96 -12.85 0.33
C THR A 81 -0.90 -11.93 -0.27
N SER A 82 -1.05 -11.45 -1.50
CA SER A 82 -0.02 -10.59 -2.12
C SER A 82 0.18 -9.25 -1.41
N HIS A 83 -0.89 -8.64 -0.89
CA HIS A 83 -0.85 -7.32 -0.27
C HIS A 83 -0.68 -7.37 1.26
N LEU A 84 -1.17 -8.43 1.91
CA LEU A 84 -1.21 -8.58 3.36
C LEU A 84 -0.31 -9.70 3.91
N SER A 85 0.25 -10.61 3.10
CA SER A 85 1.13 -11.69 3.60
C SER A 85 2.42 -11.16 4.25
N SER A 86 2.85 -9.93 3.91
CA SER A 86 3.99 -9.29 4.59
C SER A 86 3.61 -8.82 6.01
N LEU A 87 2.33 -8.54 6.28
CA LEU A 87 1.87 -7.97 7.54
C LEU A 87 1.80 -9.00 8.66
N GLY A 88 1.48 -10.26 8.36
CA GLY A 88 1.48 -11.35 9.34
C GLY A 88 2.84 -11.58 10.02
N MET A 89 3.94 -11.16 9.38
CA MET A 89 5.30 -11.23 9.94
C MET A 89 5.68 -10.02 10.80
N VAL A 90 5.04 -8.86 10.60
CA VAL A 90 5.37 -7.62 11.35
C VAL A 90 4.81 -7.67 12.77
N VAL A 91 3.78 -8.48 13.03
CA VAL A 91 3.08 -8.56 14.33
C VAL A 91 3.91 -9.19 15.45
N PHE A 92 5.11 -9.73 15.21
CA PHE A 92 6.00 -10.23 16.27
C PHE A 92 7.28 -9.40 16.52
N THR A 93 7.60 -8.42 15.68
CA THR A 93 8.84 -7.62 15.85
C THR A 93 8.70 -6.40 16.77
N GLU A 94 7.63 -6.32 17.56
CA GLU A 94 7.56 -5.40 18.71
C GLU A 94 7.68 -6.11 20.08
N LEU A 95 7.99 -7.41 20.09
CA LEU A 95 8.50 -8.06 21.30
C LEU A 95 10.04 -8.07 21.25
N GLN A 96 10.63 -7.30 22.18
CA GLN A 96 12.04 -7.19 22.55
C GLN A 96 12.94 -6.24 21.74
N CYS A 97 12.90 -4.96 22.12
CA CYS A 97 14.14 -4.24 22.39
C CYS A 97 14.85 -4.90 23.59
N PRO A 98 16.10 -5.39 23.48
CA PRO A 98 16.96 -5.50 24.65
C PRO A 98 17.53 -4.10 24.94
N SER A 99 16.79 -3.35 25.75
CA SER A 99 17.30 -2.16 26.42
C SER A 99 18.37 -2.60 27.42
N GLY A 100 19.67 -2.45 27.09
CA GLY A 100 20.73 -2.87 28.04
C GLY A 100 22.20 -2.74 27.63
N LEU A 101 22.67 -1.53 27.29
CA LEU A 101 24.02 -0.93 27.57
C LEU A 101 25.34 -1.61 27.07
N PRO A 102 26.52 -0.90 27.06
CA PRO A 102 26.79 0.52 27.29
C PRO A 102 27.54 1.24 26.14
N SER A 103 27.49 2.57 26.23
CA SER A 103 28.38 3.53 25.57
C SER A 103 29.87 3.22 25.83
N SER A 104 30.66 3.14 24.76
CA SER A 104 32.11 3.30 24.82
C SER A 104 32.53 4.34 23.79
N SER A 105 32.68 5.57 24.25
CA SER A 105 33.49 6.59 23.60
C SER A 105 34.94 6.12 23.55
N ASP A 106 35.53 6.01 22.35
CA ASP A 106 36.96 6.18 22.24
C ASP A 106 37.41 6.88 20.95
N LYS A 107 38.32 7.82 21.16
CA LYS A 107 38.91 8.75 20.20
C LYS A 107 39.87 8.03 19.25
N GLY A 108 39.83 8.38 17.97
CA GLY A 108 40.85 7.98 17.00
C GLY A 108 40.98 8.97 15.86
N SER A 109 41.90 9.93 16.02
CA SER A 109 42.29 10.94 15.03
C SER A 109 43.15 10.29 13.93
N GLY A 110 42.97 10.69 12.67
CA GLY A 110 43.82 10.26 11.55
C GLY A 110 43.58 11.04 10.26
N LYS A 111 44.39 12.06 10.03
CA LYS A 111 44.48 12.90 8.82
C LYS A 111 45.08 12.12 7.63
N SER A 112 44.85 12.65 6.41
CA SER A 112 45.78 12.71 5.24
C SER A 112 45.10 12.26 3.93
N LEU A 113 44.59 13.17 3.09
CA LEU A 113 45.22 13.99 2.02
C LEU A 113 45.15 13.35 0.62
N ASN A 114 44.43 14.07 -0.26
CA ASN A 114 44.70 14.42 -1.66
C ASN A 114 45.00 13.36 -2.73
N ALA A 115 44.19 13.38 -3.80
CA ALA A 115 44.55 13.90 -5.14
C ALA A 115 43.30 13.81 -6.04
N GLY A 116 42.77 14.91 -6.60
CA GLY A 116 43.09 15.39 -7.96
C GLY A 116 42.42 14.46 -9.01
N GLN A 117 41.51 14.87 -9.90
CA GLN A 117 41.54 16.00 -10.83
C GLN A 117 40.18 16.04 -11.58
N LYS A 118 39.53 17.21 -11.62
CA LYS A 118 39.29 18.07 -12.82
C LYS A 118 38.14 17.67 -13.78
N LEU A 119 37.22 18.66 -13.92
CA LEU A 119 36.64 19.22 -15.16
C LEU A 119 35.71 18.28 -15.98
N ALA A 120 34.54 18.67 -16.49
CA ALA A 120 33.94 19.98 -16.74
C ALA A 120 32.41 19.82 -16.96
N HIS A 121 31.65 20.92 -16.74
CA HIS A 121 30.61 21.50 -17.62
C HIS A 121 30.05 20.61 -18.77
N THR A 122 28.77 20.54 -19.12
CA THR A 122 27.65 21.50 -19.07
C THR A 122 26.38 20.84 -19.64
N ASP A 123 25.23 21.29 -19.14
CA ASP A 123 23.96 21.55 -19.83
C ASP A 123 23.24 20.52 -20.73
N SER A 124 22.01 20.22 -20.26
CA SER A 124 20.74 20.45 -20.96
C SER A 124 20.20 19.45 -22.00
N SER A 125 18.94 19.05 -21.72
CA SER A 125 17.86 18.70 -22.65
C SER A 125 17.93 17.37 -23.42
N SER A 126 16.96 16.49 -23.13
CA SER A 126 15.98 15.96 -24.09
C SER A 126 15.35 14.70 -23.47
N GLN A 127 14.17 14.80 -22.85
CA GLN A 127 12.89 14.48 -23.48
C GLN A 127 12.79 13.10 -24.18
N ARG A 128 11.90 12.30 -23.56
CA ARG A 128 10.84 11.46 -24.15
C ARG A 128 11.17 10.04 -24.60
N GLU A 129 10.23 9.19 -24.17
CA GLU A 129 10.09 7.75 -24.27
C GLU A 129 9.96 7.24 -25.72
N PRO A 130 10.15 5.92 -25.95
CA PRO A 130 10.15 5.33 -27.28
C PRO A 130 8.71 5.09 -27.76
N CYS A 131 8.26 5.90 -28.72
CA CYS A 131 7.03 5.64 -29.45
C CYS A 131 7.25 4.47 -30.43
N HIS A 132 6.48 3.40 -30.27
CA HIS A 132 6.39 2.30 -31.22
C HIS A 132 5.97 2.80 -32.61
N ASN A 133 6.84 2.60 -33.59
CA ASN A 133 6.59 2.84 -35.00
C ASN A 133 5.73 1.69 -35.56
N TRP A 134 4.46 1.96 -35.88
CA TRP A 134 3.63 1.07 -36.68
C TRP A 134 3.47 1.68 -38.06
N ASN A 135 4.07 1.04 -39.06
CA ASN A 135 3.66 1.09 -40.45
C ASN A 135 3.87 -0.29 -41.07
#